data_AF-A7MAN3-F1
#
_entry.id   AF-A7MAN3-F1
#
_cell.length_a   1.000
_cell.length_b   1.000
_cell.length_c   1.000
_cell.angle_alpha   90.00
_cell.angle_beta   90.00
_cell.angle_gamma   90.00
#
_symmetry.space_group_name_H-M   'P 1'
#
loop_
_entity.id
_entity.type
_entity.pdbx_description
1 polymer ?
#
loop_
_entity_poly.entity_id
_entity_poly.type
_entity_poly.pdbx_seq_one_letter_code
_entity_poly.pdbx_strand_id
1 'polypeptide(L)'
;QVLDALISNLTVLDIKVDVSANYLLSTFKQNFDSQNIREQYLVNTNYFKRLMKDNPEDGLDKRALIERIVNENISSVSPLRDNSEGDNEYRYYKLSYSASTPIDARDLLQGYVNYVNTIVNADVFRKVQR
;
A
#
# COMPACT_ATOMS: atom_id res chain seq x y z
N GLN A 1 20.34 1.84 0.57
CA GLN A 1 21.65 1.79 -0.11
C GLN A 1 21.65 2.53 -1.45
N VAL A 2 20.85 2.15 -2.46
CA VAL A 2 20.83 2.90 -3.76
C VAL A 2 20.25 4.31 -3.60
N LEU A 3 19.14 4.46 -2.87
CA LEU A 3 18.50 5.77 -2.64
C LEU A 3 19.40 6.72 -1.84
N ASP A 4 20.06 6.23 -0.80
CA ASP A 4 20.94 7.04 0.05
C ASP A 4 22.15 7.58 -0.74
N ALA A 5 22.73 6.73 -1.60
CA ALA A 5 23.82 7.14 -2.49
C ALA A 5 23.39 8.20 -3.51
N LEU A 6 22.20 8.05 -4.11
CA LEU A 6 21.63 9.02 -5.04
C LEU A 6 21.38 10.38 -4.35
N ILE A 7 20.73 10.37 -3.18
CA ILE A 7 20.47 11.59 -2.41
C ILE A 7 21.78 12.28 -2.02
N SER A 8 22.79 11.51 -1.58
CA SER A 8 24.10 12.05 -1.23
C SER A 8 24.78 12.74 -2.42
N ASN A 9 24.79 12.11 -3.60
CA ASN A 9 25.38 12.69 -4.81
C ASN A 9 24.66 13.99 -5.23
N LEU A 10 23.33 14.04 -5.15
CA LEU A 10 22.55 15.25 -5.45
C LEU A 10 22.83 16.36 -4.44
N THR A 11 23.00 16.01 -3.17
CA THR A 11 23.33 16.97 -2.09
C THR A 11 24.68 17.64 -2.33
N VAL A 12 25.68 16.90 -2.85
CA VAL A 12 26.99 17.46 -3.24
C VAL A 12 26.85 18.53 -4.34
N LEU A 13 25.83 18.42 -5.19
CA LEU A 13 25.52 19.39 -6.25
C LEU A 13 24.59 20.53 -5.76
N ASP A 14 24.40 20.67 -4.45
CA ASP A 14 23.46 21.61 -3.80
C ASP A 14 21.98 21.38 -4.17
N ILE A 15 21.65 20.18 -4.68
CA ILE A 15 20.27 19.76 -4.97
C ILE A 15 19.70 19.05 -3.74
N LYS A 16 18.77 19.71 -3.05
CA LYS A 16 18.11 19.15 -1.85
C LYS A 16 16.92 18.27 -2.23
N VAL A 17 17.08 16.96 -2.07
CA VAL A 17 15.99 16.00 -2.22
C VAL A 17 15.33 15.74 -0.87
N ASP A 18 14.08 16.20 -0.70
CA ASP A 18 13.28 15.98 0.50
C ASP A 18 12.63 14.57 0.49
N VAL A 19 13.43 13.52 0.61
CA VAL A 19 12.95 12.13 0.70
C VAL A 19 13.55 11.47 1.94
N SER A 20 12.81 11.53 3.05
CA SER A 20 13.16 10.89 4.32
C SER A 20 12.47 9.54 4.50
N ALA A 21 12.94 8.72 5.45
CA ALA A 21 12.25 7.49 5.83
C ALA A 21 10.80 7.73 6.30
N ASN A 22 10.57 8.84 7.01
CA ASN A 22 9.23 9.25 7.44
C ASN A 22 8.34 9.64 6.27
N TYR A 23 8.89 10.31 5.26
CA TYR A 23 8.18 10.62 4.02
C TYR A 23 7.77 9.32 3.32
N LEU A 24 8.72 8.40 3.09
CA LEU A 24 8.46 7.12 2.44
C LEU A 24 7.37 6.30 3.16
N LEU A 25 7.46 6.18 4.48
CA LEU A 25 6.47 5.45 5.28
C LEU A 25 5.08 6.10 5.23
N SER A 26 5.01 7.43 5.32
CA SER A 26 3.74 8.18 5.19
C SER A 26 3.13 8.01 3.80
N THR A 27 3.94 8.13 2.74
CA THR A 27 3.48 7.98 1.35
C THR A 27 3.04 6.55 1.07
N PHE A 28 3.76 5.54 1.57
CA PHE A 28 3.32 4.16 1.50
C PHE A 28 1.96 3.96 2.18
N LYS A 29 1.81 4.42 3.43
CA LYS A 29 0.55 4.29 4.18
C LYS A 29 -0.62 4.97 3.46
N GLN A 30 -0.42 6.19 2.98
CA GLN A 30 -1.43 6.93 2.24
C GLN A 30 -1.88 6.20 0.97
N ASN A 31 -0.93 5.64 0.21
CA ASN A 31 -1.24 4.87 -0.99
C ASN A 31 -1.89 3.52 -0.67
N PHE A 32 -1.48 2.85 0.41
CA PHE A 32 -2.09 1.61 0.92
C PHE A 32 -3.55 1.83 1.38
N ASP A 33 -3.87 3.01 1.87
CA ASP A 33 -5.24 3.36 2.31
C ASP A 33 -6.13 3.93 1.23
N SER A 34 -5.56 4.27 0.08
CA SER A 34 -6.33 4.80 -1.04
C SER A 34 -7.27 3.72 -1.60
N GLN A 35 -8.57 3.93 -1.44
CA GLN A 35 -9.61 3.07 -1.99
C GLN A 35 -9.46 2.86 -3.51
N ASN A 36 -9.09 3.91 -4.24
CA ASN A 36 -8.85 3.82 -5.68
C ASN A 36 -7.68 2.86 -5.99
N ILE A 37 -6.58 2.97 -5.24
CA ILE A 37 -5.41 2.07 -5.43
C ILE A 37 -5.77 0.63 -5.04
N ARG A 38 -6.52 0.42 -3.96
CA ARG A 38 -7.05 -0.90 -3.55
C ARG A 38 -7.89 -1.52 -4.66
N GLU A 39 -8.79 -0.74 -5.24
CA GLU A 39 -9.65 -1.19 -6.33
C GLU A 39 -8.85 -1.55 -7.59
N GLN A 40 -7.96 -0.65 -8.04
CA GLN A 40 -7.09 -0.89 -9.20
C GLN A 40 -6.29 -2.20 -9.06
N TYR A 41 -5.76 -2.45 -7.86
CA TYR A 41 -5.10 -3.71 -7.57
C TYR A 41 -6.07 -4.89 -7.66
N LEU A 42 -7.15 -4.86 -6.86
CA LEU A 42 -8.09 -5.96 -6.70
C LEU A 42 -8.62 -6.46 -8.03
N VAL A 43 -9.14 -5.56 -8.89
CA VAL A 43 -9.81 -5.94 -10.14
C VAL A 43 -8.86 -6.61 -11.15
N ASN A 44 -7.56 -6.42 -10.98
CA ASN A 44 -6.53 -7.03 -11.82
C ASN A 44 -5.99 -8.37 -11.27
N THR A 45 -6.37 -8.75 -10.05
CA THR A 45 -5.91 -10.01 -9.44
C THR A 45 -6.57 -11.26 -10.04
N ASN A 46 -5.86 -12.38 -10.04
CA ASN A 46 -6.46 -13.67 -10.38
C ASN A 46 -7.53 -14.10 -9.37
N TYR A 47 -7.40 -13.71 -8.10
CA TYR A 47 -8.41 -13.93 -7.07
C TYR A 47 -9.76 -13.33 -7.47
N PHE A 48 -9.79 -12.04 -7.83
CA PHE A 48 -11.02 -11.37 -8.24
C PHE A 48 -11.59 -11.96 -9.53
N LYS A 49 -10.74 -12.31 -10.50
CA LYS A 49 -11.18 -12.99 -11.73
C LYS A 49 -11.85 -14.34 -11.45
N ARG A 50 -11.37 -15.11 -10.47
CA ARG A 50 -12.01 -16.37 -10.04
C ARG A 50 -13.35 -16.10 -9.36
N LEU A 51 -13.41 -15.14 -8.43
CA LEU A 51 -14.67 -14.75 -7.77
C LEU A 51 -15.76 -14.41 -8.78
N MET A 52 -15.43 -13.63 -9.81
CA MET A 52 -16.38 -13.25 -10.87
C MET A 52 -16.79 -14.41 -11.79
N LYS A 53 -15.94 -15.44 -11.92
CA LYS A 53 -16.28 -16.64 -12.70
C LYS A 53 -17.24 -17.55 -11.94
N ASP A 54 -16.99 -17.70 -10.64
CA ASP A 54 -17.77 -18.59 -9.77
C ASP A 54 -19.10 -17.94 -9.36
N ASN A 55 -19.19 -16.60 -9.42
CA ASN A 55 -20.41 -15.81 -9.22
C ASN A 55 -20.51 -14.74 -10.32
N PRO A 56 -21.09 -15.06 -11.49
CA PRO A 56 -21.33 -14.08 -12.54
C PRO A 56 -22.45 -13.13 -12.12
N GLU A 57 -22.07 -12.16 -11.30
CA GLU A 57 -22.91 -11.09 -10.79
C GLU A 57 -23.22 -10.07 -11.90
N ASP A 58 -24.38 -9.41 -11.85
CA ASP A 58 -24.67 -8.30 -12.75
C ASP A 58 -23.75 -7.08 -12.47
N GLY A 59 -23.87 -6.00 -13.26
CA GLY A 59 -23.00 -4.84 -13.10
C GLY A 59 -23.08 -4.15 -11.73
N LEU A 60 -24.24 -4.19 -11.06
CA LEU A 60 -24.46 -3.56 -9.75
C LEU A 60 -23.87 -4.42 -8.64
N ASP A 61 -24.10 -5.72 -8.72
CA ASP A 61 -23.62 -6.73 -7.80
C ASP A 61 -22.07 -6.81 -7.81
N LYS A 62 -21.45 -6.72 -9.00
CA LYS A 62 -19.99 -6.56 -9.15
C LYS A 62 -19.44 -5.33 -8.42
N ARG A 63 -20.12 -4.18 -8.51
CA ARG A 63 -19.64 -2.95 -7.84
C ARG A 63 -19.73 -3.09 -6.33
N ALA A 64 -20.84 -3.64 -5.83
CA ALA A 64 -21.03 -3.89 -4.40
C ALA A 64 -19.95 -4.83 -3.84
N LEU A 65 -19.59 -5.89 -4.58
CA LEU A 65 -18.52 -6.80 -4.19
C LEU A 65 -17.16 -6.10 -4.12
N ILE A 66 -16.81 -5.27 -5.12
CA ILE A 66 -15.56 -4.49 -5.10
C ILE A 66 -15.53 -3.59 -3.87
N GLU A 67 -16.59 -2.80 -3.65
CA GLU A 67 -16.71 -1.88 -2.52
C GLU A 67 -16.53 -2.59 -1.18
N ARG A 68 -17.18 -3.74 -1.02
CA ARG A 68 -17.06 -4.53 0.20
C ARG A 68 -15.61 -4.95 0.45
N ILE A 69 -14.94 -5.52 -0.55
CA ILE A 69 -13.57 -6.02 -0.40
C ILE A 69 -12.60 -4.87 -0.09
N VAL A 70 -12.67 -3.75 -0.83
CA VAL A 70 -11.70 -2.65 -0.65
C VAL A 70 -11.85 -1.92 0.70
N ASN A 71 -13.04 -1.96 1.30
CA ASN A 71 -13.34 -1.29 2.56
C ASN A 71 -13.26 -2.20 3.78
N GLU A 72 -13.62 -3.48 3.66
CA GLU A 72 -13.71 -4.40 4.81
C GLU A 72 -12.53 -5.36 4.92
N ASN A 73 -11.93 -5.77 3.79
CA ASN A 73 -10.93 -6.83 3.80
C ASN A 73 -9.49 -6.31 3.91
N ILE A 74 -9.27 -5.01 3.75
CA ILE A 74 -7.94 -4.40 3.73
C ILE A 74 -7.85 -3.39 4.87
N SER A 75 -6.88 -3.58 5.78
CA SER A 75 -6.70 -2.68 6.92
C SER A 75 -5.24 -2.35 7.18
N SER A 76 -5.03 -1.19 7.81
CA SER A 76 -3.73 -0.74 8.27
C SER A 76 -3.91 -0.01 9.62
N VAL A 77 -3.31 -0.55 10.67
CA VAL A 77 -3.47 -0.02 12.04
C VAL A 77 -2.12 0.42 12.62
N SER A 78 -2.10 1.59 13.26
CA SER A 78 -0.96 2.06 14.04
C SER A 78 -1.08 1.53 15.47
N PRO A 79 0.01 1.04 16.09
CA PRO A 79 0.01 0.60 17.49
C PRO A 79 -0.18 1.74 18.50
N LEU A 80 0.02 3.00 18.11
CA LEU A 80 0.06 4.20 18.97
C LEU A 80 -1.31 4.61 19.56
N ARG A 81 -2.03 3.69 20.20
CA ARG A 81 -3.22 3.99 21.02
C ARG A 81 -3.23 3.28 22.37
N ASP A 82 -2.12 2.64 22.78
CA ASP A 82 -1.96 2.23 24.17
C ASP A 82 -1.11 3.29 24.88
N ASN A 83 -1.74 4.08 25.73
CA ASN A 83 -1.12 5.20 26.47
C ASN A 83 -0.21 4.69 27.61
N SER A 84 0.56 3.64 27.38
CA SER A 84 1.50 3.10 28.34
C SER A 84 2.85 2.90 27.67
N GLU A 85 3.83 3.63 28.18
CA GLU A 85 5.28 3.45 27.99
C GLU A 85 5.94 4.11 26.76
N GLY A 86 6.47 5.32 26.99
CA GLY A 86 7.73 5.79 26.40
C GLY A 86 7.65 6.37 24.99
N ASP A 87 8.10 7.62 24.86
CA ASP A 87 8.12 8.46 23.64
C ASP A 87 9.08 7.97 22.51
N ASN A 88 9.43 6.69 22.50
CA ASN A 88 10.43 6.08 21.61
C ASN A 88 9.91 4.83 20.87
N GLU A 89 8.61 4.68 20.64
CA GLU A 89 8.10 3.56 19.84
C GLU A 89 8.42 3.76 18.35
N TYR A 90 9.04 2.76 17.71
CA TYR A 90 9.25 2.77 16.26
C TYR A 90 7.92 3.01 15.54
N ARG A 91 7.89 3.95 14.58
CA ARG A 91 6.70 4.16 13.76
C ARG A 91 6.53 2.99 12.80
N TYR A 92 5.52 2.15 13.03
CA TYR A 92 5.14 1.06 12.12
C TYR A 92 3.62 0.95 11.97
N TYR A 93 3.19 0.23 10.94
CA TYR A 93 1.78 -0.11 10.72
C TYR A 93 1.64 -1.62 10.60
N LYS A 94 0.63 -2.19 11.26
CA LYS A 94 0.22 -3.58 11.03
C LYS A 94 -0.74 -3.57 9.84
N LEU A 95 -0.42 -4.34 8.80
CA LEU A 95 -1.20 -4.43 7.58
C LEU A 95 -1.93 -5.78 7.54
N SER A 96 -3.18 -5.79 7.05
CA SER A 96 -3.93 -7.02 6.87
C SER A 96 -4.68 -7.04 5.54
N TYR A 97 -4.82 -8.24 4.99
CA TYR A 97 -5.70 -8.54 3.87
C TYR A 97 -6.44 -9.85 4.17
N SER A 98 -7.77 -9.85 4.16
CA SER A 98 -8.59 -11.06 4.32
C SER A 98 -9.16 -11.57 2.99
N ALA A 99 -9.27 -12.89 2.87
CA ALA A 99 -9.78 -13.58 1.69
C ALA A 99 -10.40 -14.92 2.07
N SER A 100 -11.03 -15.59 1.11
CA SER A 100 -11.70 -16.88 1.32
C SER A 100 -10.77 -18.01 1.77
N THR A 101 -9.46 -17.93 1.46
CA THR A 101 -8.46 -18.92 1.87
C THR A 101 -7.24 -18.24 2.49
N PRO A 102 -6.50 -18.92 3.40
CA PRO A 102 -5.26 -18.37 3.95
C PRO A 102 -4.19 -18.10 2.88
N ILE A 103 -4.15 -18.92 1.82
CA ILE A 103 -3.23 -18.77 0.70
C ILE A 103 -3.56 -17.48 -0.07
N ASP A 104 -4.83 -17.28 -0.43
CA ASP A 104 -5.26 -16.07 -1.13
C ASP A 104 -5.03 -14.83 -0.27
N ALA A 105 -5.31 -14.88 1.04
CA ALA A 105 -5.11 -13.76 1.95
C ALA A 105 -3.62 -13.33 2.00
N ARG A 106 -2.71 -14.30 2.15
CA ARG A 106 -1.26 -14.07 2.12
C ARG A 106 -0.81 -13.48 0.79
N ASP A 107 -1.23 -14.09 -0.32
CA ASP A 107 -0.79 -13.70 -1.66
C ASP A 107 -1.35 -12.32 -2.03
N LEU A 108 -2.58 -12.01 -1.65
CA LEU A 108 -3.19 -10.70 -1.83
C LEU A 108 -2.49 -9.61 -1.02
N LEU A 109 -2.17 -9.87 0.26
CA LEU A 109 -1.42 -8.91 1.08
C LEU A 109 -0.05 -8.63 0.49
N GLN A 110 0.72 -9.67 0.16
CA GLN A 110 2.06 -9.53 -0.40
C GLN A 110 2.03 -8.80 -1.74
N GLY A 111 1.09 -9.18 -2.62
CA GLY A 111 0.92 -8.53 -3.91
C GLY A 111 0.51 -7.07 -3.78
N TYR A 112 -0.35 -6.72 -2.82
CA TYR A 112 -0.79 -5.35 -2.61
C TYR A 112 0.33 -4.47 -2.05
N VAL A 113 1.12 -4.98 -1.10
CA VAL A 113 2.33 -4.30 -0.61
C VAL A 113 3.29 -4.01 -1.78
N ASN A 114 3.52 -4.99 -2.66
CA ASN A 114 4.38 -4.82 -3.82
C ASN A 114 3.82 -3.80 -4.81
N TYR A 115 2.51 -3.81 -5.05
CA TYR A 115 1.84 -2.86 -5.92
C TYR A 115 1.93 -1.42 -5.39
N VAL A 116 1.72 -1.21 -4.09
CA VAL A 116 1.89 0.11 -3.47
C VAL A 116 3.36 0.56 -3.55
N ASN A 117 4.31 -0.35 -3.35
CA ASN A 117 5.74 -0.03 -3.48
C ASN A 117 6.12 0.46 -4.89
N THR A 118 5.52 -0.06 -5.95
CA THR A 118 5.82 0.40 -7.31
C THR A 118 5.33 1.84 -7.52
N ILE A 119 4.18 2.19 -6.95
CA ILE A 119 3.62 3.56 -6.97
C ILE A 119 4.52 4.52 -6.20
N VAL A 120 4.91 4.16 -4.96
CA VAL A 120 5.80 4.97 -4.12
C VAL A 120 7.14 5.21 -4.80
N ASN A 121 7.73 4.18 -5.41
CA ASN A 121 8.99 4.33 -6.15
C ASN A 121 8.83 5.29 -7.35
N ALA A 122 7.72 5.21 -8.08
CA ALA A 122 7.45 6.13 -9.19
C ALA A 122 7.25 7.59 -8.71
N ASP A 123 6.60 7.79 -7.56
CA ASP A 123 6.45 9.11 -6.93
C ASP A 123 7.80 9.70 -6.50
N VAL A 124 8.63 8.91 -5.84
CA VAL A 124 9.98 9.31 -5.41
C VAL A 124 10.83 9.67 -6.61
N PHE A 125 10.83 8.84 -7.65
CA PHE A 125 11.58 9.10 -8.88
C PHE A 125 11.16 10.41 -9.54
N ARG A 126 9.84 10.67 -9.64
CA ARG A 126 9.32 11.96 -10.14
C ARG A 126 9.73 13.14 -9.26
N LYS A 127 9.78 12.98 -7.93
CA LYS A 127 10.21 14.03 -7.00
C LYS A 127 11.69 14.36 -7.17
N VAL A 128 12.53 13.38 -7.50
CA VAL A 128 13.97 13.59 -7.77
C VAL A 128 14.23 14.27 -9.12
N GLN A 129 13.36 14.06 -10.12
CA GLN A 129 13.50 14.65 -11.46
C GLN A 129 13.02 16.11 -11.59
N ARG A 130 12.27 16.61 -10.60
CA ARG A 130 11.73 17.99 -10.58
C ARG A 130 12.71 18.92 -9.87
#